data_AF-A0A2W6B5N0-F1
#
_entry.id   AF-A0A2W6B5N0-F1
#
_cell.length_a   1.000
_cell.length_b   1.000
_cell.length_c   1.000
_cell.angle_alpha   90.00
_cell.angle_beta   90.00
_cell.angle_gamma   90.00
#
_symmetry.space_group_name_H-M   'P 1'
#
loop_
_entity.id
_entity.type
_entity.pdbx_description
1 polymer ?
#
loop_
_entity_poly.entity_id
_entity_poly.type
_entity_poly.pdbx_seq_one_letter_code
_entity_poly.pdbx_strand_id
1 'polypeptide(L)'
;MRARLLVAAQADPHVPAAAITGSTAIDTDDAWSDIDLAFAVDDVAAALERWTVRLYREFAALHHWDLPVGPTVYRVFLLPDCLEVDIAFTPVADFAPRGPSWRMAFGDDVTPRPSAASSRQFDQLAGLAWHHLLHARICIERGKPWQAEWLIGGTREQVLTLACLRFGHTTSYAKGTDGLAVKFGASRLWYVTDMDSTCDHDDAGRHGWMTRRLAAALGSAVALATSLIAWTGPPAQAAQTETVNDIATISYAPNSYVIGNAYPGWTDVIQGPGQFASGPGNPNGAYYRWGYLYGPAFDSCAWIADGQSTATAPASDMCGTPQQIDTPHFVATYTDGTVSPGAGDGSPTTWIGGAGCDTAYGNVEPWRVPATPGSPLALVPTHPLLWRYVSADGAWVMVRDTTPTVGGPNWYFVPRGCIALD
;
A
#
# COMPACT_ATOMS: atom_id res chain seq x y z
N MET A 1 18.30 -17.88 21.05
CA MET A 1 18.09 -19.15 20.32
C MET A 1 18.98 -19.23 19.07
N ARG A 2 18.73 -18.39 18.04
CA ARG A 2 19.47 -18.33 16.76
C ARG A 2 21.00 -18.50 16.87
N ALA A 3 21.65 -17.72 17.73
CA ALA A 3 23.11 -17.83 17.93
C ALA A 3 23.56 -19.23 18.38
N ARG A 4 22.80 -19.92 19.24
CA ARG A 4 23.11 -21.29 19.67
C ARG A 4 22.95 -22.30 18.53
N LEU A 5 21.95 -22.13 17.67
CA LEU A 5 21.76 -22.97 16.48
C LEU A 5 22.90 -22.79 15.48
N LEU A 6 23.33 -21.55 15.23
CA LEU A 6 24.47 -21.27 14.35
C LEU A 6 25.80 -21.81 14.90
N VAL A 7 26.03 -21.71 16.22
CA VAL A 7 27.20 -22.34 16.86
C VAL A 7 27.16 -23.86 16.73
N ALA A 8 25.98 -24.47 16.90
CA ALA A 8 25.81 -25.91 16.69
C ALA A 8 26.03 -26.32 15.23
N ALA A 9 25.62 -25.49 14.27
CA ALA A 9 25.83 -25.71 12.85
C ALA A 9 27.29 -25.61 12.46
N GLN A 10 27.99 -24.59 12.96
CA GLN A 10 29.41 -24.40 12.69
C GLN A 10 30.28 -25.55 13.27
N ALA A 11 29.79 -26.24 14.30
CA ALA A 11 30.45 -27.40 14.90
C ALA A 11 30.08 -28.74 14.23
N ASP A 12 29.08 -28.77 13.33
CA ASP A 12 28.67 -29.98 12.61
C ASP A 12 29.48 -30.09 11.31
N PRO A 13 30.39 -31.09 11.16
CA PRO A 13 31.22 -31.22 9.96
C PRO A 13 30.40 -31.52 8.69
N HIS A 14 29.14 -31.91 8.82
CA HIS A 14 28.22 -32.14 7.70
C HIS A 14 27.41 -30.91 7.30
N VAL A 15 27.67 -29.76 7.95
CA VAL A 15 27.08 -28.47 7.60
C VAL A 15 28.23 -27.52 7.21
N PRO A 16 28.80 -27.64 6.01
CA PRO A 16 29.95 -26.83 5.59
C PRO A 16 29.67 -25.33 5.47
N ALA A 17 28.42 -24.92 5.30
CA ALA A 17 28.02 -23.51 5.25
C ALA A 17 26.63 -23.29 5.83
N ALA A 18 26.39 -22.08 6.35
CA ALA A 18 25.08 -21.65 6.79
C ALA A 18 24.83 -20.18 6.47
N ALA A 19 23.56 -19.85 6.27
CA ALA A 19 23.08 -18.49 6.08
C ALA A 19 21.86 -18.23 6.99
N ILE A 20 21.68 -16.96 7.33
CA ILE A 20 20.45 -16.43 7.90
C ILE A 20 19.58 -15.95 6.74
N THR A 21 18.30 -16.29 6.77
CA THR A 21 17.30 -15.83 5.79
C THR A 21 16.20 -15.02 6.47
N GLY A 22 15.14 -14.67 5.74
CA GLY A 22 13.98 -13.98 6.31
C GLY A 22 14.26 -12.56 6.82
N SER A 23 13.48 -12.11 7.79
CA SER A 23 13.51 -10.74 8.32
C SER A 23 14.86 -10.40 8.97
N THR A 24 15.48 -11.36 9.65
CA THR A 24 16.78 -11.20 10.31
C THR A 24 17.92 -10.96 9.31
N ALA A 25 17.80 -11.47 8.08
CA ALA A 25 18.83 -11.28 7.07
C ALA A 25 18.94 -9.82 6.60
N ILE A 26 17.87 -9.04 6.76
CA ILE A 26 17.74 -7.65 6.33
C ILE A 26 17.49 -6.68 7.50
N ASP A 27 17.77 -7.12 8.73
CA ASP A 27 17.65 -6.33 9.97
C ASP A 27 16.24 -5.76 10.22
N THR A 28 15.21 -6.52 9.86
CA THR A 28 13.79 -6.20 10.14
C THR A 28 13.14 -7.22 11.09
N ASP A 29 13.91 -8.03 11.83
CA ASP A 29 13.36 -8.95 12.83
C ASP A 29 12.88 -8.23 14.08
N ASP A 30 11.83 -8.75 14.69
CA ASP A 30 11.22 -8.24 15.92
C ASP A 30 10.84 -9.40 16.87
N ALA A 31 10.11 -9.10 17.94
CA ALA A 31 9.70 -10.08 18.93
C ALA A 31 8.70 -11.14 18.41
N TRP A 32 8.10 -10.92 17.24
CA TRP A 32 7.15 -11.82 16.60
C TRP A 32 7.75 -12.62 15.45
N SER A 33 9.02 -12.36 15.14
CA SER A 33 9.73 -13.02 14.05
C SER A 33 10.12 -14.46 14.40
N ASP A 34 10.00 -15.32 13.42
CA ASP A 34 10.56 -16.66 13.36
C ASP A 34 12.10 -16.62 13.24
N ILE A 35 12.72 -17.80 13.31
CA ILE A 35 14.16 -17.97 13.07
C ILE A 35 14.34 -18.74 11.77
N ASP A 36 14.68 -18.05 10.69
CA ASP A 36 15.01 -18.66 9.41
C ASP A 36 16.51 -18.90 9.23
N LEU A 37 16.89 -20.16 9.02
CA LEU A 37 18.26 -20.58 8.74
C LEU A 37 18.30 -21.43 7.47
N ALA A 38 19.40 -21.34 6.73
CA ALA A 38 19.69 -22.23 5.61
C ALA A 38 21.04 -22.91 5.82
N PHE A 39 21.07 -24.23 5.73
CA PHE A 39 22.25 -25.07 5.87
C PHE A 39 22.60 -25.73 4.53
N ALA A 40 23.84 -25.56 4.10
CA ALA A 40 24.45 -26.41 3.09
C ALA A 40 24.78 -27.75 3.75
N VAL A 41 24.37 -28.87 3.16
CA VAL A 41 24.58 -30.20 3.73
C VAL A 41 24.99 -31.21 2.67
N ASP A 42 25.82 -32.18 3.05
CA ASP A 42 26.27 -33.25 2.15
C ASP A 42 25.16 -34.27 1.85
N ASP A 43 24.37 -34.58 2.88
CA ASP A 43 23.25 -35.52 2.85
C ASP A 43 22.06 -34.91 3.59
N VAL A 44 21.03 -34.54 2.83
CA VAL A 44 19.81 -33.91 3.34
C VAL A 44 19.06 -34.82 4.30
N ALA A 45 18.92 -36.12 3.99
CA ALA A 45 18.15 -37.05 4.81
C ALA A 45 18.83 -37.26 6.17
N ALA A 46 20.15 -37.48 6.15
CA ALA A 46 20.93 -37.65 7.37
C ALA A 46 20.96 -36.36 8.21
N ALA A 47 21.04 -35.19 7.58
CA ALA A 47 20.99 -33.91 8.28
C ALA A 47 19.63 -33.68 8.95
N LEU A 48 18.52 -33.94 8.25
CA LEU A 48 17.16 -33.82 8.79
C LEU A 48 16.99 -34.67 10.07
N GLU A 49 17.42 -35.93 10.06
CA GLU A 49 17.33 -36.81 11.23
C GLU A 49 18.15 -36.27 12.41
N ARG A 50 19.44 -35.95 12.18
CA ARG A 50 20.35 -35.45 13.22
C ARG A 50 19.83 -34.16 13.86
N TRP A 51 19.44 -33.20 13.03
CA TRP A 51 18.96 -31.90 13.51
C TRP A 51 17.62 -32.00 14.20
N THR A 52 16.76 -32.94 13.79
CA THR A 52 15.50 -33.19 14.49
C THR A 52 15.74 -33.70 15.90
N VAL A 53 16.56 -34.75 16.06
CA VAL A 53 16.91 -35.26 17.39
C VAL A 53 17.48 -34.15 18.26
N ARG A 54 18.32 -33.28 17.69
CA ARG A 54 18.90 -32.13 18.39
C ARG A 54 17.86 -31.11 18.82
N LEU A 55 16.97 -30.67 17.92
CA LEU A 55 15.95 -29.65 18.21
C LEU A 55 14.98 -30.12 19.31
N TYR A 56 14.58 -31.39 19.30
CA TYR A 56 13.76 -31.96 20.38
C TYR A 56 14.52 -32.04 21.71
N ARG A 57 15.78 -32.49 21.69
CA ARG A 57 16.56 -32.73 22.91
C ARG A 57 17.10 -31.46 23.58
N GLU A 58 17.60 -30.51 22.78
CA GLU A 58 18.38 -29.36 23.28
C GLU A 58 17.60 -28.03 23.24
N PHE A 59 16.53 -27.98 22.46
CA PHE A 59 15.78 -26.76 22.16
C PHE A 59 14.27 -26.90 22.40
N ALA A 60 13.82 -28.04 22.92
CA ALA A 60 12.44 -28.32 23.32
C ALA A 60 11.41 -28.17 22.18
N ALA A 61 11.78 -28.51 20.94
CA ALA A 61 10.81 -28.57 19.86
C ALA A 61 9.62 -29.46 20.24
N LEU A 62 8.41 -28.97 19.97
CA LEU A 62 7.13 -29.61 20.27
C LEU A 62 6.58 -30.35 19.06
N HIS A 63 6.79 -29.79 17.87
CA HIS A 63 6.35 -30.36 16.61
C HIS A 63 7.32 -30.00 15.48
N HIS A 64 7.32 -30.79 14.40
CA HIS A 64 8.02 -30.46 13.17
C HIS A 64 7.32 -31.04 11.94
N TRP A 65 7.49 -30.41 10.78
CA TRP A 65 7.08 -30.95 9.48
C TRP A 65 8.02 -30.49 8.36
N ASP A 66 7.88 -31.11 7.19
CA ASP A 66 8.72 -30.85 6.02
C ASP A 66 7.96 -30.14 4.89
N LEU A 67 8.64 -29.20 4.24
CA LEU A 67 8.22 -28.53 3.02
C LEU A 67 9.31 -28.70 1.95
N PRO A 68 9.20 -29.70 1.05
CA PRO A 68 10.18 -29.91 -0.01
C PRO A 68 10.02 -28.88 -1.14
N VAL A 69 11.12 -28.23 -1.55
CA VAL A 69 11.18 -27.28 -2.66
C VAL A 69 12.44 -27.54 -3.49
N GLY A 70 12.27 -28.21 -4.63
CA GLY A 70 13.38 -28.64 -5.47
C GLY A 70 14.33 -29.56 -4.69
N PRO A 71 15.64 -29.29 -4.66
CA PRO A 71 16.61 -30.09 -3.90
C PRO A 71 16.64 -29.78 -2.40
N THR A 72 15.93 -28.73 -1.94
CA THR A 72 15.92 -28.31 -0.53
C THR A 72 14.72 -28.88 0.20
N VAL A 73 14.91 -29.26 1.47
CA VAL A 73 13.82 -29.53 2.40
C VAL A 73 13.85 -28.47 3.50
N TYR A 74 12.79 -27.68 3.61
CA TYR A 74 12.59 -26.80 4.77
C TYR A 74 11.94 -27.64 5.87
N ARG A 75 12.59 -27.78 7.01
CA ARG A 75 11.99 -28.38 8.20
C ARG A 75 11.64 -27.27 9.17
N VAL A 76 10.34 -27.14 9.41
CA VAL A 76 9.77 -26.18 10.36
C VAL A 76 9.69 -26.84 11.72
N PHE A 77 10.09 -26.14 12.77
CA PHE A 77 9.94 -26.57 14.16
C PHE A 77 9.12 -25.56 14.96
N LEU A 78 8.11 -26.05 15.67
CA LEU A 78 7.37 -25.25 16.65
C LEU A 78 7.94 -25.51 18.05
N LEU A 79 8.28 -24.43 18.73
CA LEU A 79 8.84 -24.44 20.08
C LEU A 79 7.83 -23.83 21.07
N PRO A 80 8.09 -23.90 22.40
CA PRO A 80 7.33 -23.14 23.39
C PRO A 80 7.28 -21.64 23.07
N ASP A 81 6.31 -20.95 23.67
CA ASP A 81 6.10 -19.50 23.52
C ASP A 81 5.85 -19.05 22.07
N CYS A 82 5.28 -19.95 21.25
CA CYS A 82 4.92 -19.69 19.84
C CYS A 82 6.12 -19.34 18.94
N LEU A 83 7.34 -19.74 19.32
CA LEU A 83 8.51 -19.54 18.48
C LEU A 83 8.57 -20.60 17.37
N GLU A 84 8.67 -20.14 16.12
CA GLU A 84 8.93 -20.97 14.95
C GLU A 84 10.42 -20.91 14.57
N VAL A 85 10.99 -22.06 14.21
CA VAL A 85 12.36 -22.19 13.70
C VAL A 85 12.34 -22.96 12.39
N ASP A 86 12.73 -22.29 11.32
CA ASP A 86 12.78 -22.81 9.98
C ASP A 86 14.23 -23.10 9.59
N ILE A 87 14.50 -24.36 9.26
CA ILE A 87 15.83 -24.77 8.78
C ILE A 87 15.70 -25.37 7.38
N ALA A 88 16.26 -24.68 6.40
CA ALA A 88 16.39 -25.16 5.03
C ALA A 88 17.63 -26.05 4.90
N PHE A 89 17.43 -27.34 4.66
CA PHE A 89 18.51 -28.29 4.37
C PHE A 89 18.69 -28.41 2.86
N THR A 90 19.81 -27.90 2.35
CA THR A 90 20.09 -27.81 0.90
C THR A 90 21.39 -28.53 0.57
N PRO A 91 21.43 -29.38 -0.46
CA PRO A 91 22.69 -29.96 -0.94
C PRO A 91 23.73 -28.88 -1.20
N VAL A 92 24.99 -29.14 -0.87
CA VAL A 92 26.08 -28.16 -1.06
C VAL A 92 26.11 -27.59 -2.48
N ALA A 93 25.88 -28.43 -3.49
CA ALA A 93 25.88 -28.02 -4.91
C ALA A 93 24.75 -27.04 -5.27
N ASP A 94 23.69 -26.97 -4.47
CA ASP A 94 22.50 -26.16 -4.71
C ASP A 94 22.35 -25.00 -3.70
N PHE A 95 23.29 -24.86 -2.76
CA PHE A 95 23.24 -23.85 -1.71
C PHE A 95 23.55 -22.46 -2.28
N ALA A 96 22.50 -21.65 -2.48
CA ALA A 96 22.62 -20.31 -3.02
C ALA A 96 21.44 -19.41 -2.57
N PRO A 97 21.62 -18.07 -2.60
CA PRO A 97 20.55 -17.14 -2.31
C PRO A 97 19.39 -17.32 -3.29
N ARG A 98 18.16 -17.44 -2.75
CA ARG A 98 16.90 -17.52 -3.52
C ARG A 98 16.16 -16.19 -3.62
N GLY A 99 16.63 -15.18 -2.89
CA GLY A 99 16.02 -13.85 -2.81
C GLY A 99 16.93 -12.88 -2.06
N PRO A 100 16.49 -11.62 -1.91
CA PRO A 100 17.30 -10.55 -1.30
C PRO A 100 17.53 -10.74 0.21
N SER A 101 16.66 -11.51 0.89
CA SER A 101 16.78 -11.83 2.32
C SER A 101 17.76 -12.98 2.56
N TRP A 102 19.04 -12.71 2.38
CA TRP A 102 20.12 -13.68 2.55
C TRP A 102 21.36 -13.04 3.16
N ARG A 103 21.88 -13.63 4.24
CA ARG A 103 23.13 -13.21 4.87
C ARG A 103 23.94 -14.42 5.31
N MET A 104 25.15 -14.57 4.78
CA MET A 104 26.05 -15.66 5.18
C MET A 104 26.36 -15.58 6.68
N ALA A 105 26.28 -16.72 7.36
CA ALA A 105 26.72 -16.87 8.74
C ALA A 105 28.14 -17.44 8.79
N PHE A 106 28.44 -18.45 7.96
CA PHE A 106 29.78 -18.98 7.70
C PHE A 106 29.81 -19.80 6.40
N GLY A 107 31.00 -20.06 5.87
CA GLY A 107 31.23 -20.71 4.57
C GLY A 107 31.64 -19.71 3.49
N ASP A 108 31.89 -20.20 2.28
CA ASP A 108 32.28 -19.37 1.14
C ASP A 108 31.08 -18.58 0.59
N ASP A 109 31.35 -17.40 0.02
CA ASP A 109 30.33 -16.59 -0.63
C ASP A 109 29.73 -17.30 -1.85
N VAL A 110 28.41 -17.20 -1.99
CA VAL A 110 27.62 -17.87 -3.02
C VAL A 110 26.91 -16.86 -3.92
N THR A 111 27.05 -17.04 -5.23
CA THR A 111 26.47 -16.11 -6.22
C THR A 111 24.95 -16.32 -6.32
N PRO A 112 24.13 -15.25 -6.28
CA PRO A 112 22.68 -15.34 -6.47
C PRO A 112 22.31 -15.92 -7.84
N ARG A 113 21.26 -16.75 -7.88
CA ARG A 113 20.68 -17.22 -9.14
C ARG A 113 19.61 -16.22 -9.61
N PRO A 114 19.62 -15.77 -10.89
CA PRO A 114 18.57 -14.87 -11.38
C PRO A 114 17.18 -15.52 -11.28
N SER A 115 16.20 -14.82 -10.70
CA SER A 115 14.81 -15.27 -10.69
C SER A 115 14.17 -15.06 -12.07
N ALA A 116 13.57 -16.10 -12.65
CA ALA A 116 12.93 -16.01 -13.96
C ALA A 116 11.48 -15.49 -13.90
N ALA A 117 11.27 -14.35 -14.56
CA ALA A 117 10.06 -13.84 -15.24
C ALA A 117 8.72 -13.69 -14.47
N SER A 118 8.38 -12.42 -14.19
CA SER A 118 7.14 -11.90 -13.62
C SER A 118 5.90 -11.92 -14.55
N SER A 119 6.08 -12.02 -15.87
CA SER A 119 4.95 -11.93 -16.82
C SER A 119 4.08 -13.19 -16.86
N ARG A 120 4.68 -14.38 -16.88
CA ARG A 120 3.94 -15.67 -16.80
C ARG A 120 3.20 -15.81 -15.46
N GLN A 121 3.72 -15.18 -14.42
CA GLN A 121 3.10 -15.17 -13.09
C GLN A 121 1.79 -14.38 -13.09
N PHE A 122 1.71 -13.24 -13.79
CA PHE A 122 0.48 -12.45 -13.88
C PHE A 122 -0.67 -13.23 -14.52
N ASP A 123 -0.45 -13.80 -15.72
CA ASP A 123 -1.51 -14.51 -16.46
C ASP A 123 -2.08 -15.68 -15.67
N GLN A 124 -1.21 -16.40 -14.96
CA GLN A 124 -1.61 -17.52 -14.12
C GLN A 124 -2.45 -17.07 -12.92
N LEU A 125 -2.03 -16.02 -12.21
CA LEU A 125 -2.77 -15.47 -11.07
C LEU A 125 -4.14 -14.91 -11.51
N ALA A 126 -4.18 -14.16 -12.61
CA ALA A 126 -5.42 -13.62 -13.17
C ALA A 126 -6.38 -14.73 -13.63
N GLY A 127 -5.86 -15.75 -14.30
CA GLY A 127 -6.62 -16.93 -14.72
C GLY A 127 -7.24 -17.67 -13.53
N LEU A 128 -6.47 -17.89 -12.45
CA LEU A 128 -6.95 -18.54 -11.23
C LEU A 128 -8.01 -17.70 -10.51
N ALA A 129 -7.84 -16.38 -10.44
CA ALA A 129 -8.83 -15.49 -9.85
C ALA A 129 -10.19 -15.60 -10.56
N TRP A 130 -10.19 -15.56 -11.90
CA TRP A 130 -11.40 -15.72 -12.71
C TRP A 130 -12.02 -17.10 -12.60
N HIS A 131 -11.20 -18.15 -12.63
CA HIS A 131 -11.65 -19.51 -12.45
C HIS A 131 -12.37 -19.68 -11.11
N HIS A 132 -11.77 -19.22 -10.02
CA HIS A 132 -12.39 -19.31 -8.70
C HIS A 132 -13.70 -18.52 -8.60
N LEU A 133 -13.75 -17.29 -9.14
CA LEU A 133 -14.98 -16.48 -9.17
C LEU A 133 -16.13 -17.18 -9.92
N LEU A 134 -15.83 -17.70 -11.12
CA LEU A 134 -16.81 -18.43 -11.93
C LEU A 134 -17.36 -19.64 -11.15
N HIS A 135 -16.48 -20.43 -10.56
CA HIS A 135 -16.88 -21.62 -9.83
C HIS A 135 -17.58 -21.29 -8.51
N ALA A 136 -17.23 -20.19 -7.83
CA ALA A 136 -17.91 -19.74 -6.63
C ALA A 136 -19.38 -19.43 -6.94
N ARG A 137 -19.64 -18.69 -8.03
CA ARG A 137 -21.01 -18.45 -8.51
C ARG A 137 -21.77 -19.75 -8.77
N ILE A 138 -21.17 -20.66 -9.53
CA ILE A 138 -21.80 -21.97 -9.85
C ILE A 138 -22.12 -22.75 -8.56
N CYS A 139 -21.26 -22.69 -7.54
CA CYS A 139 -21.50 -23.35 -6.26
C CYS A 139 -22.66 -22.71 -5.49
N ILE A 140 -22.78 -21.38 -5.50
CA ILE A 140 -23.92 -20.66 -4.88
C ILE A 140 -25.23 -21.06 -5.55
N GLU A 141 -25.29 -21.01 -6.88
CA GLU A 141 -26.48 -21.41 -7.65
C GLU A 141 -26.88 -22.88 -7.44
N ARG A 142 -25.92 -23.73 -7.10
CA ARG A 142 -26.12 -25.16 -6.81
C ARG A 142 -26.32 -25.47 -5.33
N GLY A 143 -26.39 -24.47 -4.45
CA GLY A 143 -26.55 -24.69 -3.01
C GLY A 143 -25.37 -25.41 -2.36
N LYS A 144 -24.13 -25.17 -2.82
CA LYS A 144 -22.88 -25.71 -2.27
C LYS A 144 -22.08 -24.63 -1.53
N PRO A 145 -22.54 -24.17 -0.35
CA PRO A 145 -22.01 -22.96 0.26
C PRO A 145 -20.55 -23.09 0.73
N TRP A 146 -20.14 -24.25 1.25
CA TRP A 146 -18.75 -24.47 1.68
C TRP A 146 -17.75 -24.48 0.51
N GLN A 147 -18.14 -25.02 -0.63
CA GLN A 147 -17.32 -24.97 -1.83
C GLN A 147 -17.23 -23.54 -2.39
N ALA A 148 -18.33 -22.78 -2.30
CA ALA A 148 -18.35 -21.38 -2.69
C ALA A 148 -17.46 -20.51 -1.80
N GLU A 149 -17.51 -20.69 -0.48
CA GLU A 149 -16.67 -19.96 0.47
C GLU A 149 -15.18 -20.20 0.21
N TRP A 150 -14.76 -21.47 0.07
CA TRP A 150 -13.37 -21.79 -0.24
C TRP A 150 -12.88 -21.15 -1.55
N LEU A 151 -13.72 -21.13 -2.59
CA LEU A 151 -13.40 -20.49 -3.87
C LEU A 151 -13.33 -18.97 -3.75
N ILE A 152 -14.18 -18.34 -2.93
CA ILE A 152 -14.13 -16.90 -2.65
C ILE A 152 -12.83 -16.54 -1.92
N GLY A 153 -12.44 -17.32 -0.90
CA GLY A 153 -11.14 -17.19 -0.24
C GLY A 153 -9.97 -17.34 -1.22
N GLY A 154 -10.04 -18.35 -2.10
CA GLY A 154 -9.06 -18.54 -3.17
C GLY A 154 -8.96 -17.34 -4.12
N THR A 155 -10.08 -16.70 -4.49
CA THR A 155 -10.06 -15.45 -5.27
C THR A 155 -9.35 -14.33 -4.50
N ARG A 156 -9.62 -14.17 -3.20
CA ARG A 156 -8.99 -13.15 -2.35
C ARG A 156 -7.47 -13.22 -2.43
N GLU A 157 -6.92 -14.43 -2.25
CA GLU A 157 -5.48 -14.67 -2.29
C GLU A 157 -4.86 -14.28 -3.64
N GLN A 158 -5.47 -14.71 -4.74
CA GLN A 158 -4.97 -14.37 -6.08
C GLN A 158 -4.99 -12.86 -6.31
N VAL A 159 -6.05 -12.18 -5.88
CA VAL A 159 -6.23 -10.74 -6.05
C VAL A 159 -5.23 -9.94 -5.21
N LEU A 160 -5.02 -10.33 -3.96
CA LEU A 160 -4.00 -9.72 -3.11
C LEU A 160 -2.58 -9.92 -3.67
N THR A 161 -2.31 -11.10 -4.20
CA THR A 161 -1.04 -11.43 -4.85
C THR A 161 -0.84 -10.59 -6.13
N LEU A 162 -1.88 -10.44 -6.95
CA LEU A 162 -1.86 -9.58 -8.14
C LEU A 162 -1.62 -8.10 -7.77
N ALA A 163 -2.25 -7.62 -6.71
CA ALA A 163 -2.02 -6.27 -6.21
C ALA A 163 -0.57 -6.10 -5.75
N CYS A 164 -0.03 -7.03 -4.96
CA CYS A 164 1.39 -6.99 -4.56
C CYS A 164 2.31 -6.99 -5.78
N LEU A 165 2.06 -7.86 -6.76
CA LEU A 165 2.83 -7.95 -8.00
C LEU A 165 2.80 -6.62 -8.76
N ARG A 166 1.63 -6.01 -8.88
CA ARG A 166 1.43 -4.72 -9.57
C ARG A 166 2.19 -3.59 -8.90
N PHE A 167 2.26 -3.59 -7.57
CA PHE A 167 2.89 -2.51 -6.80
C PHE A 167 4.35 -2.79 -6.39
N GLY A 168 4.95 -3.88 -6.90
CA GLY A 168 6.32 -4.25 -6.59
C GLY A 168 6.52 -4.70 -5.14
N HIS A 169 5.45 -5.09 -4.44
CA HIS A 169 5.52 -5.69 -3.11
C HIS A 169 5.74 -7.20 -3.20
N THR A 170 6.20 -7.78 -2.09
CA THR A 170 6.37 -9.23 -1.95
C THR A 170 5.04 -9.94 -2.17
N THR A 171 5.02 -10.86 -3.14
CA THR A 171 3.82 -11.64 -3.54
C THR A 171 3.64 -12.91 -2.72
N SER A 172 4.70 -13.37 -2.05
CA SER A 172 4.68 -14.59 -1.25
C SER A 172 3.92 -14.40 0.07
N TYR A 173 3.03 -15.34 0.38
CA TYR A 173 2.34 -15.46 1.68
C TYR A 173 1.66 -14.16 2.15
N ALA A 174 1.18 -13.34 1.21
CA ALA A 174 0.59 -12.04 1.50
C ALA A 174 1.50 -11.07 2.28
N LYS A 175 2.82 -11.31 2.39
CA LYS A 175 3.74 -10.46 3.17
C LYS A 175 3.79 -9.00 2.68
N GLY A 176 3.44 -8.75 1.41
CA GLY A 176 3.31 -7.41 0.85
C GLY A 176 1.95 -6.73 1.04
N THR A 177 0.94 -7.43 1.59
CA THR A 177 -0.45 -6.95 1.57
C THR A 177 -0.72 -5.79 2.52
N ASP A 178 -0.07 -5.74 3.68
CA ASP A 178 -0.21 -4.59 4.59
C ASP A 178 0.39 -3.31 3.98
N GLY A 179 1.35 -3.46 3.05
CA GLY A 179 1.86 -2.36 2.22
C GLY A 179 0.84 -1.83 1.21
N LEU A 180 -0.24 -2.57 0.93
CA LEU A 180 -1.31 -2.15 0.02
C LEU A 180 -2.29 -1.18 0.68
N ALA A 181 -2.40 -1.17 2.02
CA ALA A 181 -3.30 -0.31 2.78
C ALA A 181 -3.03 1.19 2.55
N VAL A 182 -1.81 1.50 2.10
CA VAL A 182 -1.34 2.83 1.77
C VAL A 182 -1.77 3.32 0.38
N LYS A 183 -2.37 2.46 -0.47
CA LYS A 183 -2.68 2.79 -1.88
C LYS A 183 -4.09 2.45 -2.36
N PHE A 184 -4.85 1.67 -1.60
CA PHE A 184 -6.26 1.37 -1.96
C PHE A 184 -7.26 2.32 -1.33
N GLY A 185 -6.84 3.18 -0.39
CA GLY A 185 -7.74 3.81 0.57
C GLY A 185 -8.42 2.73 1.43
N ALA A 186 -8.60 3.00 2.72
CA ALA A 186 -9.27 2.05 3.61
C ALA A 186 -10.57 1.50 2.97
N SER A 187 -11.34 2.35 2.27
CA SER A 187 -12.60 2.06 1.56
C SER A 187 -12.56 0.91 0.52
N ARG A 188 -11.43 0.65 -0.16
CA ARG A 188 -11.33 -0.50 -1.10
C ARG A 188 -10.72 -1.74 -0.46
N LEU A 189 -9.91 -1.58 0.59
CA LEU A 189 -9.44 -2.71 1.40
C LEU A 189 -10.59 -3.32 2.24
N TRP A 190 -11.60 -2.52 2.61
CA TRP A 190 -12.83 -3.03 3.23
C TRP A 190 -13.51 -4.12 2.39
N TYR A 191 -13.45 -4.08 1.04
CA TYR A 191 -14.00 -5.16 0.20
C TYR A 191 -13.20 -6.47 0.28
N VAL A 192 -11.95 -6.43 0.73
CA VAL A 192 -11.07 -7.60 0.93
C VAL A 192 -11.26 -8.19 2.33
N THR A 193 -11.48 -7.36 3.34
CA THR A 193 -11.65 -7.77 4.75
C THR A 193 -13.11 -8.08 5.14
N ASP A 194 -14.11 -7.49 4.47
CA ASP A 194 -15.53 -7.73 4.73
C ASP A 194 -16.04 -9.07 4.16
N MET A 195 -15.16 -9.86 3.52
CA MET A 195 -15.45 -11.26 3.26
C MET A 195 -15.45 -12.10 4.55
N ASP A 196 -14.67 -11.72 5.58
CA ASP A 196 -14.55 -12.47 6.85
C ASP A 196 -15.53 -12.01 7.94
N SER A 197 -15.95 -10.74 7.97
CA SER A 197 -16.87 -10.17 8.97
C SER A 197 -18.29 -10.77 8.93
N THR A 198 -18.57 -11.63 7.97
CA THR A 198 -19.89 -12.22 7.71
C THR A 198 -20.18 -13.51 8.51
N CYS A 199 -19.31 -13.86 9.46
CA CYS A 199 -19.40 -15.07 10.30
C CYS A 199 -19.82 -14.80 11.76
N ASP A 200 -20.69 -13.82 12.01
CA ASP A 200 -21.32 -13.70 13.33
C ASP A 200 -22.32 -14.86 13.55
N HIS A 201 -22.11 -15.64 14.61
CA HIS A 201 -22.69 -16.98 14.80
C HIS A 201 -24.15 -17.01 15.28
N ASP A 202 -24.81 -15.87 15.44
CA ASP A 202 -26.06 -15.78 16.21
C ASP A 202 -27.36 -15.96 15.41
N ASP A 203 -27.31 -16.31 14.12
CA ASP A 203 -28.55 -16.45 13.31
C ASP A 203 -28.59 -17.75 12.47
N ALA A 204 -28.50 -18.90 13.15
CA ALA A 204 -28.48 -20.25 12.58
C ALA A 204 -29.84 -20.75 11.99
N GLY A 205 -30.68 -19.85 11.46
CA GLY A 205 -32.11 -20.17 11.22
C GLY A 205 -32.57 -20.49 9.79
N ARG A 206 -31.94 -20.01 8.70
CA ARG A 206 -32.55 -20.14 7.35
C ARG A 206 -31.53 -20.27 6.21
N HIS A 207 -31.59 -21.34 5.41
CA HIS A 207 -30.74 -21.58 4.22
C HIS A 207 -30.61 -20.41 3.22
N GLY A 208 -31.48 -19.39 3.28
CA GLY A 208 -31.40 -18.17 2.46
C GLY A 208 -30.44 -17.08 2.94
N TRP A 209 -29.95 -17.12 4.20
CA TRP A 209 -29.04 -16.09 4.71
C TRP A 209 -27.62 -16.23 4.12
N MET A 210 -27.13 -17.48 4.06
CA MET A 210 -25.78 -17.80 3.61
C MET A 210 -25.62 -17.56 2.09
N THR A 211 -26.64 -17.87 1.30
CA THR A 211 -26.67 -17.62 -0.15
C THR A 211 -26.67 -16.13 -0.50
N ARG A 212 -27.41 -15.30 0.24
CA ARG A 212 -27.41 -13.83 0.05
C ARG A 212 -26.08 -13.18 0.44
N ARG A 213 -25.42 -13.67 1.48
CA ARG A 213 -24.10 -13.19 1.92
C ARG A 213 -22.97 -13.60 0.98
N LEU A 214 -22.96 -14.86 0.54
CA LEU A 214 -22.00 -15.34 -0.47
C LEU A 214 -22.16 -14.59 -1.81
N ALA A 215 -23.38 -14.21 -2.19
CA ALA A 215 -23.60 -13.39 -3.37
C ALA A 215 -23.04 -11.96 -3.24
N ALA A 216 -23.09 -11.36 -2.05
CA ALA A 216 -22.50 -10.04 -1.77
C ALA A 216 -20.95 -10.09 -1.75
N ALA A 217 -20.38 -11.12 -1.12
CA ALA A 217 -18.93 -11.37 -1.16
C ALA A 217 -18.44 -11.62 -2.59
N LEU A 218 -19.19 -12.40 -3.38
CA LEU A 218 -18.90 -12.62 -4.79
C LEU A 218 -18.96 -11.31 -5.61
N GLY A 219 -19.96 -10.46 -5.40
CA GLY A 219 -20.06 -9.17 -6.08
C GLY A 219 -18.86 -8.26 -5.82
N SER A 220 -18.39 -8.25 -4.56
CA SER A 220 -17.20 -7.52 -4.11
C SER A 220 -15.91 -8.06 -4.75
N ALA A 221 -15.76 -9.38 -4.76
CA ALA A 221 -14.60 -10.04 -5.37
C ALA A 221 -14.54 -9.85 -6.90
N VAL A 222 -15.69 -9.84 -7.59
CA VAL A 222 -15.79 -9.57 -9.03
C VAL A 222 -15.39 -8.12 -9.36
N ALA A 223 -15.87 -7.14 -8.60
CA ALA A 223 -15.53 -5.73 -8.80
C ALA A 223 -14.02 -5.46 -8.60
N LEU A 224 -13.42 -6.13 -7.61
CA LEU A 224 -12.00 -6.01 -7.34
C LEU A 224 -11.14 -6.68 -8.42
N ALA A 225 -11.48 -7.92 -8.79
CA ALA A 225 -10.79 -8.65 -9.84
C ALA A 225 -10.88 -7.94 -11.21
N THR A 226 -12.05 -7.39 -11.57
CA THR A 226 -12.18 -6.58 -12.80
C THR A 226 -11.29 -5.33 -12.77
N SER A 227 -11.24 -4.60 -11.66
CA SER A 227 -10.40 -3.39 -11.54
C SER A 227 -8.89 -3.65 -11.62
N LEU A 228 -8.46 -4.85 -11.23
CA LEU A 228 -7.04 -5.26 -11.23
C LEU A 228 -6.63 -6.00 -12.50
N ILE A 229 -7.54 -6.76 -13.11
CA ILE A 229 -7.29 -7.58 -14.29
C ILE A 229 -7.56 -6.83 -15.61
N ALA A 230 -8.44 -5.82 -15.63
CA ALA A 230 -8.69 -5.00 -16.83
C ALA A 230 -7.52 -4.08 -17.22
N TRP A 231 -6.41 -4.08 -16.47
CA TRP A 231 -5.22 -3.32 -16.81
C TRP A 231 -4.38 -4.10 -17.85
N THR A 232 -4.41 -3.66 -19.12
CA THR A 232 -3.64 -4.25 -20.24
C THR A 232 -2.38 -3.44 -20.59
N GLY A 233 -1.81 -2.71 -19.62
CA GLY A 233 -0.58 -1.97 -19.84
C GLY A 233 0.62 -2.90 -20.04
N PRO A 234 1.64 -2.51 -20.84
CA PRO A 234 2.92 -3.24 -20.84
C PRO A 234 3.46 -3.31 -19.39
N PRO A 235 4.27 -4.33 -19.03
CA PRO A 235 4.95 -4.31 -17.74
C PRO A 235 5.64 -2.95 -17.63
N ALA A 236 5.23 -2.17 -16.63
CA ALA A 236 5.67 -0.81 -16.49
C ALA A 236 7.21 -0.80 -16.59
N GLN A 237 7.78 -0.01 -17.52
CA GLN A 237 9.12 0.50 -17.28
C GLN A 237 9.10 1.01 -15.84
N ALA A 238 10.02 0.49 -15.02
CA ALA A 238 10.08 0.77 -13.58
C ALA A 238 9.63 2.20 -13.35
N ALA A 239 8.44 2.36 -12.75
CA ALA A 239 7.88 3.68 -12.49
C ALA A 239 8.98 4.44 -11.75
N GLN A 240 9.53 5.49 -12.36
CA GLN A 240 10.44 6.36 -11.65
C GLN A 240 9.58 6.98 -10.56
N THR A 241 9.72 6.43 -9.36
CA THR A 241 9.12 6.95 -8.15
C THR A 241 9.99 8.13 -7.80
N GLU A 242 9.48 9.31 -8.09
CA GLU A 242 10.23 10.55 -8.00
C GLU A 242 9.67 11.38 -6.86
N THR A 243 10.39 12.43 -6.50
CA THR A 243 10.02 13.28 -5.37
C THR A 243 9.56 14.64 -5.84
N VAL A 244 8.59 15.20 -5.15
CA VAL A 244 8.30 16.64 -5.21
C VAL A 244 9.54 17.36 -4.65
N ASN A 245 10.11 18.30 -5.40
CA ASN A 245 11.32 19.03 -5.00
C ASN A 245 11.03 20.34 -4.27
N ASP A 246 9.91 20.99 -4.60
CA ASP A 246 9.47 22.26 -4.01
C ASP A 246 7.98 22.18 -3.64
N ILE A 247 7.52 23.04 -2.72
CA ILE A 247 6.09 23.08 -2.36
C ILE A 247 5.25 23.36 -3.62
N ALA A 248 4.28 22.49 -3.88
CA ALA A 248 3.41 22.55 -5.03
C ALA A 248 1.95 22.65 -4.61
N THR A 249 1.18 23.54 -5.26
CA THR A 249 -0.28 23.56 -5.06
C THR A 249 -0.92 22.40 -5.80
N ILE A 250 -1.80 21.67 -5.12
CA ILE A 250 -2.53 20.54 -5.69
C ILE A 250 -3.88 21.02 -6.21
N SER A 251 -4.34 20.52 -7.36
CA SER A 251 -5.67 20.78 -7.89
C SER A 251 -6.30 19.57 -8.60
N TYR A 252 -7.64 19.53 -8.72
CA TYR A 252 -8.34 18.43 -9.43
C TYR A 252 -8.31 18.56 -10.95
N ALA A 253 -8.08 19.77 -11.47
CA ALA A 253 -7.87 20.04 -12.89
C ALA A 253 -6.73 21.05 -13.09
N PRO A 254 -6.17 21.21 -14.30
CA PRO A 254 -5.25 22.29 -14.59
C PRO A 254 -5.91 23.66 -14.40
N ASN A 255 -5.21 24.62 -13.78
CA ASN A 255 -5.74 25.97 -13.53
C ASN A 255 -7.09 26.01 -12.77
N SER A 256 -7.17 25.20 -11.72
CA SER A 256 -8.35 24.91 -10.91
C SER A 256 -8.24 25.48 -9.49
N TYR A 257 -9.27 25.25 -8.67
CA TYR A 257 -9.19 25.42 -7.23
C TYR A 257 -8.02 24.61 -6.64
N VAL A 258 -7.14 25.30 -5.92
CA VAL A 258 -6.15 24.67 -5.05
C VAL A 258 -6.90 23.90 -3.98
N ILE A 259 -6.58 22.62 -3.79
CA ILE A 259 -7.21 21.69 -2.84
C ILE A 259 -6.27 21.25 -1.72
N GLY A 260 -5.02 21.69 -1.76
CA GLY A 260 -3.98 21.31 -0.82
C GLY A 260 -2.59 21.63 -1.36
N ASN A 261 -1.57 21.11 -0.69
CA ASN A 261 -0.18 21.29 -1.06
C ASN A 261 0.58 19.96 -1.02
N ALA A 262 1.41 19.73 -2.03
CA ALA A 262 2.46 18.73 -1.98
C ALA A 262 3.74 19.36 -1.45
N TYR A 263 4.49 18.62 -0.63
CA TYR A 263 5.68 19.13 0.05
C TYR A 263 6.94 18.41 -0.46
N PRO A 264 8.11 19.04 -0.31
CA PRO A 264 9.38 18.39 -0.65
C PRO A 264 9.52 16.99 -0.02
N GLY A 265 9.94 16.03 -0.84
CA GLY A 265 10.09 14.62 -0.42
C GLY A 265 8.81 13.78 -0.52
N TRP A 266 7.67 14.37 -0.87
CA TRP A 266 6.48 13.61 -1.25
C TRP A 266 6.75 12.80 -2.51
N THR A 267 6.10 11.65 -2.63
CA THR A 267 6.19 10.84 -3.84
C THR A 267 5.26 11.40 -4.91
N ASP A 268 5.79 11.61 -6.11
CA ASP A 268 5.04 11.95 -7.31
C ASP A 268 5.31 10.88 -8.39
N VAL A 269 4.23 10.37 -8.97
CA VAL A 269 4.27 9.43 -10.09
C VAL A 269 3.53 10.05 -11.26
N ILE A 270 4.28 10.76 -12.11
CA ILE A 270 3.76 11.46 -13.29
C ILE A 270 3.13 10.47 -14.27
N GLN A 271 1.98 10.85 -14.83
CA GLN A 271 1.23 10.10 -15.82
C GLN A 271 0.90 10.98 -17.02
N GLY A 272 1.85 11.01 -17.95
CA GLY A 272 1.73 11.70 -19.23
C GLY A 272 2.54 12.99 -19.33
N PRO A 273 2.47 13.64 -20.49
CA PRO A 273 3.14 14.92 -20.73
C PRO A 273 2.49 16.04 -19.93
N GLY A 274 3.25 17.11 -19.67
CA GLY A 274 2.72 18.33 -19.08
C GLY A 274 1.64 18.95 -19.96
N GLN A 275 0.59 19.49 -19.34
CA GLN A 275 -0.51 20.17 -20.01
C GLN A 275 -0.49 21.66 -19.68
N PHE A 276 -0.50 22.50 -20.71
CA PHE A 276 -0.61 23.94 -20.53
C PHE A 276 -2.05 24.34 -20.26
N ALA A 277 -2.28 25.15 -19.23
CA ALA A 277 -3.58 25.76 -18.96
C ALA A 277 -3.41 27.21 -18.49
N SER A 278 -4.34 28.08 -18.91
CA SER A 278 -4.43 29.47 -18.51
C SER A 278 -5.89 29.86 -18.25
N GLY A 279 -6.11 30.94 -17.50
CA GLY A 279 -7.45 31.43 -17.21
C GLY A 279 -7.48 32.50 -16.13
N PRO A 280 -8.66 32.83 -15.59
CA PRO A 280 -8.81 33.79 -14.50
C PRO A 280 -7.94 33.36 -13.30
N GLY A 281 -7.13 34.28 -12.76
CA GLY A 281 -6.17 34.01 -11.68
C GLY A 281 -4.78 33.55 -12.15
N ASN A 282 -4.65 33.03 -13.37
CA ASN A 282 -3.36 32.72 -14.02
C ASN A 282 -3.39 33.07 -15.52
N PRO A 283 -3.40 34.37 -15.87
CA PRO A 283 -3.56 34.81 -17.26
C PRO A 283 -2.37 34.44 -18.15
N ASN A 284 -1.18 34.28 -17.57
CA ASN A 284 0.03 33.88 -18.29
C ASN A 284 0.11 32.35 -18.50
N GLY A 285 -0.73 31.58 -17.81
CA GLY A 285 -0.78 30.13 -17.84
C GLY A 285 0.44 29.45 -17.21
N ALA A 286 0.31 28.15 -17.01
CA ALA A 286 1.38 27.28 -16.54
C ALA A 286 1.23 25.88 -17.14
N TYR A 287 2.32 25.12 -17.14
CA TYR A 287 2.28 23.68 -17.40
C TYR A 287 1.97 22.95 -16.10
N TYR A 288 1.07 21.98 -16.17
CA TYR A 288 0.67 21.13 -15.07
C TYR A 288 0.95 19.68 -15.40
N ARG A 289 1.32 18.88 -14.40
CA ARG A 289 1.52 17.44 -14.52
C ARG A 289 0.42 16.71 -13.78
N TRP A 290 -0.16 15.73 -14.46
CA TRP A 290 -1.06 14.75 -13.87
C TRP A 290 -0.21 13.65 -13.25
N GLY A 291 -0.51 13.28 -12.02
CA GLY A 291 0.25 12.24 -11.34
C GLY A 291 -0.49 11.73 -10.11
N TYR A 292 0.05 10.64 -9.57
CA TYR A 292 -0.34 10.17 -8.26
C TYR A 292 0.57 10.82 -7.22
N LEU A 293 0.00 11.59 -6.31
CA LEU A 293 0.74 12.22 -5.22
C LEU A 293 0.47 11.49 -3.93
N TYR A 294 1.55 11.25 -3.19
CA TYR A 294 1.49 10.56 -1.91
C TYR A 294 2.23 11.34 -0.83
N GLY A 295 1.49 11.69 0.23
CA GLY A 295 2.01 12.33 1.43
C GLY A 295 0.97 12.43 2.56
N PRO A 296 1.32 13.08 3.69
CA PRO A 296 0.42 13.21 4.83
C PRO A 296 -0.95 13.82 4.47
N ALA A 297 -2.01 13.07 4.77
CA ALA A 297 -3.41 13.42 4.50
C ALA A 297 -3.72 13.74 3.01
N PHE A 298 -2.91 13.21 2.08
CA PHE A 298 -3.17 13.28 0.64
C PHE A 298 -2.62 12.03 -0.07
N ASP A 299 -3.52 11.23 -0.62
CA ASP A 299 -3.20 9.99 -1.32
C ASP A 299 -4.16 9.83 -2.51
N SER A 300 -3.93 10.63 -3.56
CA SER A 300 -4.86 10.74 -4.67
C SER A 300 -4.20 11.24 -5.94
N CYS A 301 -4.91 11.06 -7.05
CA CYS A 301 -4.52 11.57 -8.34
C CYS A 301 -4.91 13.04 -8.48
N ALA A 302 -3.94 13.87 -8.83
CA ALA A 302 -4.14 15.31 -8.91
C ALA A 302 -3.14 15.97 -9.87
N TRP A 303 -3.33 17.27 -10.05
CA TRP A 303 -2.45 18.13 -10.81
C TRP A 303 -1.55 18.95 -9.89
N ILE A 304 -0.27 19.07 -10.25
CA ILE A 304 0.69 20.04 -9.71
C ILE A 304 1.38 20.78 -10.86
N ALA A 305 2.08 21.88 -10.58
CA ALA A 305 2.84 22.56 -11.63
C ALA A 305 4.03 21.71 -12.08
N ASP A 306 4.30 21.69 -13.38
CA ASP A 306 5.33 20.84 -14.01
C ASP A 306 6.75 21.09 -13.44
N GLY A 307 7.07 22.35 -13.10
CA GLY A 307 8.38 22.71 -12.56
C GLY A 307 8.66 22.24 -11.12
N GLN A 308 7.67 21.64 -10.44
CA GLN A 308 7.74 21.23 -9.03
C GLN A 308 7.85 19.71 -8.86
N SER A 309 8.18 18.99 -9.93
CA SER A 309 8.43 17.55 -9.91
C SER A 309 9.83 17.25 -10.45
N THR A 310 10.53 16.27 -9.84
CA THR A 310 11.80 15.77 -10.38
C THR A 310 11.63 14.76 -11.50
N ALA A 311 10.41 14.30 -11.77
CA ALA A 311 10.16 13.26 -12.75
C ALA A 311 10.37 13.74 -14.19
N THR A 312 11.20 12.98 -14.92
CA THR A 312 11.59 13.31 -16.30
C THR A 312 10.83 12.52 -17.36
N ALA A 313 10.14 11.44 -16.97
CA ALA A 313 9.36 10.58 -17.85
C ALA A 313 8.03 10.16 -17.21
N PRO A 314 6.97 9.98 -18.02
CA PRO A 314 5.71 9.43 -17.52
C PRO A 314 5.88 7.98 -17.09
N ALA A 315 5.34 7.64 -15.92
CA ALA A 315 5.26 6.30 -15.38
C ALA A 315 3.94 5.60 -15.79
N SER A 316 3.75 4.37 -15.31
CA SER A 316 2.53 3.59 -15.55
C SER A 316 1.25 4.35 -15.17
N ASP A 317 0.18 4.10 -15.93
CA ASP A 317 -1.15 4.66 -15.73
C ASP A 317 -1.81 4.14 -14.42
N MET A 318 -1.53 4.79 -13.28
CA MET A 318 -2.16 4.52 -11.97
C MET A 318 -3.43 5.35 -11.73
N CYS A 319 -3.59 6.45 -12.45
CA CYS A 319 -4.62 7.47 -12.25
C CYS A 319 -5.68 7.49 -13.35
N GLY A 320 -5.50 6.69 -14.40
CA GLY A 320 -6.38 6.68 -15.55
C GLY A 320 -6.27 7.97 -16.35
N THR A 321 -7.29 8.19 -17.20
CA THR A 321 -7.42 9.43 -17.96
C THR A 321 -7.42 10.64 -17.02
N PRO A 322 -6.56 11.65 -17.26
CA PRO A 322 -6.46 12.81 -16.39
C PRO A 322 -7.81 13.47 -16.16
N GLN A 323 -8.14 13.76 -14.91
CA GLN A 323 -9.36 14.48 -14.59
C GLN A 323 -9.24 15.93 -15.07
N GLN A 324 -10.26 16.42 -15.78
CA GLN A 324 -10.29 17.75 -16.40
C GLN A 324 -11.46 18.60 -15.89
N ILE A 325 -12.22 18.14 -14.89
CA ILE A 325 -13.50 18.75 -14.52
C ILE A 325 -13.47 19.28 -13.10
N ASP A 326 -13.43 20.60 -12.98
CA ASP A 326 -13.88 21.32 -11.81
C ASP A 326 -15.40 21.49 -11.82
N THR A 327 -16.04 20.83 -10.85
CA THR A 327 -17.17 21.32 -10.03
C THR A 327 -17.93 20.14 -9.40
N PRO A 328 -18.26 19.01 -10.05
CA PRO A 328 -19.02 17.95 -9.39
C PRO A 328 -18.22 17.22 -8.29
N HIS A 329 -16.96 16.88 -8.56
CA HIS A 329 -16.11 16.21 -7.58
C HIS A 329 -15.68 17.16 -6.46
N PHE A 330 -15.37 18.39 -6.82
CA PHE A 330 -15.08 19.47 -5.87
C PHE A 330 -16.29 19.77 -4.97
N VAL A 331 -17.49 19.92 -5.52
CA VAL A 331 -18.74 20.15 -4.75
C VAL A 331 -19.12 18.92 -3.91
N ALA A 332 -18.73 17.72 -4.32
CA ALA A 332 -18.92 16.53 -3.50
C ALA A 332 -17.95 16.45 -2.30
N THR A 333 -16.82 17.17 -2.36
CA THR A 333 -15.77 17.16 -1.32
C THR A 333 -15.73 18.43 -0.47
N TYR A 334 -16.27 19.54 -1.00
CA TYR A 334 -16.27 20.85 -0.39
C TYR A 334 -17.63 21.53 -0.53
N THR A 335 -18.02 22.30 0.49
CA THR A 335 -19.29 23.03 0.58
C THR A 335 -19.05 24.53 0.84
N ASP A 336 -20.14 25.31 0.79
CA ASP A 336 -20.24 26.70 1.24
C ASP A 336 -19.13 27.64 0.71
N GLY A 337 -18.64 27.39 -0.50
CA GLY A 337 -17.55 28.14 -1.11
C GLY A 337 -17.95 28.93 -2.35
N THR A 338 -17.05 29.80 -2.82
CA THR A 338 -17.21 30.44 -4.14
C THR A 338 -17.08 29.38 -5.24
N VAL A 339 -18.20 28.87 -5.75
CA VAL A 339 -18.24 27.82 -6.80
C VAL A 339 -18.22 28.38 -8.24
N SER A 340 -18.00 29.68 -8.43
CA SER A 340 -18.03 30.28 -9.76
C SER A 340 -16.69 30.16 -10.50
N PRO A 341 -16.65 29.62 -11.73
CA PRO A 341 -15.46 29.74 -12.58
C PRO A 341 -15.20 31.22 -12.83
N GLY A 342 -14.12 31.75 -12.24
CA GLY A 342 -13.72 33.16 -12.37
C GLY A 342 -13.78 33.99 -11.09
N ALA A 343 -14.20 33.45 -9.94
CA ALA A 343 -13.97 34.11 -8.65
C ALA A 343 -12.48 34.05 -8.31
N GLY A 344 -11.91 35.18 -7.86
CA GLY A 344 -10.47 35.33 -7.58
C GLY A 344 -9.95 34.45 -6.44
N ASP A 345 -8.88 34.89 -5.79
CA ASP A 345 -8.14 34.13 -4.76
C ASP A 345 -8.92 33.87 -3.44
N GLY A 346 -10.24 34.07 -3.44
CA GLY A 346 -11.12 33.98 -2.28
C GLY A 346 -11.73 35.33 -1.89
N SER A 347 -12.53 35.32 -0.83
CA SER A 347 -13.14 36.50 -0.20
C SER A 347 -12.38 36.85 1.08
N PRO A 348 -12.27 38.13 1.46
CA PRO A 348 -11.64 38.52 2.72
C PRO A 348 -12.27 37.80 3.93
N THR A 349 -11.43 37.33 4.85
CA THR A 349 -11.86 36.81 6.16
C THR A 349 -10.98 37.40 7.26
N THR A 350 -11.50 37.41 8.49
CA THR A 350 -10.77 37.82 9.67
C THR A 350 -10.50 36.62 10.56
N TRP A 351 -9.26 36.53 11.05
CA TRP A 351 -8.88 35.58 12.08
C TRP A 351 -9.48 35.96 13.43
N ILE A 352 -10.31 35.09 14.00
CA ILE A 352 -10.98 35.32 15.30
C ILE A 352 -10.26 34.62 16.47
N GLY A 353 -9.37 33.68 16.16
CA GLY A 353 -8.62 32.92 17.17
C GLY A 353 -9.50 32.02 18.04
N GLY A 354 -8.94 31.52 19.14
CA GLY A 354 -9.62 30.61 20.07
C GLY A 354 -8.77 29.41 20.46
N ALA A 355 -9.34 28.52 21.29
CA ALA A 355 -8.70 27.25 21.64
C ALA A 355 -8.60 26.36 20.40
N GLY A 356 -7.40 25.83 20.12
CA GLY A 356 -7.15 24.98 18.94
C GLY A 356 -6.91 25.72 17.63
N CYS A 357 -6.70 27.04 17.68
CA CYS A 357 -6.40 27.87 16.50
C CYS A 357 -4.90 28.14 16.29
N ASP A 358 -4.01 27.54 17.07
CA ASP A 358 -2.55 27.74 16.93
C ASP A 358 -1.92 27.00 15.73
N THR A 359 -2.69 26.12 15.08
CA THR A 359 -2.20 25.23 14.04
C THR A 359 -3.07 25.33 12.78
N ALA A 360 -2.43 25.54 11.64
CA ALA A 360 -3.01 25.34 10.31
C ALA A 360 -2.51 24.02 9.71
N TYR A 361 -3.10 23.61 8.60
CA TYR A 361 -2.81 22.32 7.98
C TYR A 361 -2.69 22.47 6.48
N GLY A 362 -1.60 21.96 5.90
CA GLY A 362 -1.40 21.98 4.45
C GLY A 362 -2.47 21.25 3.66
N ASN A 363 -3.02 20.18 4.26
CA ASN A 363 -3.97 19.28 3.65
C ASN A 363 -5.02 18.82 4.65
N VAL A 364 -6.19 18.46 4.12
CA VAL A 364 -7.20 17.64 4.82
C VAL A 364 -7.61 16.54 3.85
N GLU A 365 -8.11 15.42 4.36
CA GLU A 365 -8.77 14.38 3.55
C GLU A 365 -10.27 14.71 3.42
N PRO A 366 -10.72 15.55 2.46
CA PRO A 366 -12.11 16.03 2.41
C PRO A 366 -13.11 14.92 2.07
N TRP A 367 -12.64 13.77 1.56
CA TRP A 367 -13.45 12.60 1.27
C TRP A 367 -13.72 11.72 2.49
N ARG A 368 -13.11 12.00 3.65
CA ARG A 368 -13.45 11.36 4.92
C ARG A 368 -14.39 12.25 5.71
N VAL A 369 -15.33 11.63 6.41
CA VAL A 369 -16.25 12.32 7.33
C VAL A 369 -16.16 11.60 8.68
N PRO A 370 -15.52 12.18 9.71
CA PRO A 370 -14.91 13.52 9.72
C PRO A 370 -13.62 13.60 8.89
N ALA A 371 -13.35 14.78 8.33
CA ALA A 371 -12.15 15.05 7.56
C ALA A 371 -10.93 15.09 8.49
N THR A 372 -9.85 14.44 8.06
CA THR A 372 -8.62 14.31 8.85
C THR A 372 -7.57 15.29 8.34
N PRO A 373 -7.00 16.17 9.19
CA PRO A 373 -5.99 17.12 8.78
C PRO A 373 -4.58 16.49 8.72
N GLY A 374 -3.69 17.06 7.92
CA GLY A 374 -2.28 16.68 7.83
C GLY A 374 -1.38 17.84 7.42
N SER A 375 -0.07 17.60 7.46
CA SER A 375 0.95 18.64 7.23
C SER A 375 0.77 19.88 8.12
N PRO A 376 0.93 19.74 9.46
CA PRO A 376 0.71 20.85 10.39
C PRO A 376 1.69 22.01 10.13
N LEU A 377 1.17 23.23 10.27
CA LEU A 377 1.87 24.49 10.09
C LEU A 377 1.64 25.33 11.35
N ALA A 378 2.72 25.80 11.97
CA ALA A 378 2.62 26.76 13.07
C ALA A 378 2.08 28.09 12.52
N LEU A 379 0.95 28.57 13.04
CA LEU A 379 0.24 29.71 12.46
C LEU A 379 0.16 30.89 13.44
N VAL A 380 0.58 32.08 12.98
CA VAL A 380 0.33 33.36 13.65
C VAL A 380 -0.02 34.41 12.59
N PRO A 381 -1.25 34.41 12.03
CA PRO A 381 -1.60 35.37 10.99
C PRO A 381 -1.89 36.72 11.65
N THR A 382 -1.14 37.75 11.24
CA THR A 382 -1.34 39.14 11.70
C THR A 382 -1.96 40.03 10.61
N HIS A 383 -2.36 39.42 9.50
CA HIS A 383 -2.73 40.08 8.25
C HIS A 383 -3.99 39.42 7.65
N PRO A 384 -4.65 40.10 6.69
CA PRO A 384 -5.87 39.58 6.08
C PRO A 384 -5.62 38.26 5.32
N LEU A 385 -6.51 37.30 5.57
CA LEU A 385 -6.60 36.04 4.83
C LEU A 385 -7.74 36.10 3.82
N LEU A 386 -7.68 35.28 2.78
CA LEU A 386 -8.79 35.07 1.85
C LEU A 386 -9.35 33.67 2.07
N TRP A 387 -10.63 33.55 2.43
CA TRP A 387 -11.30 32.25 2.52
C TRP A 387 -11.89 31.85 1.18
N ARG A 388 -11.97 30.55 0.91
CA ARG A 388 -12.47 30.08 -0.39
C ARG A 388 -13.63 29.10 -0.31
N TYR A 389 -13.50 28.06 0.52
CA TYR A 389 -14.50 27.00 0.64
C TYR A 389 -14.28 26.19 1.93
N VAL A 390 -15.29 25.42 2.31
CA VAL A 390 -15.31 24.62 3.55
C VAL A 390 -15.28 23.13 3.18
N SER A 391 -14.65 22.28 3.99
CA SER A 391 -14.77 20.82 3.87
C SER A 391 -16.23 20.39 3.98
N ALA A 392 -16.60 19.27 3.33
CA ALA A 392 -17.99 18.79 3.32
C ALA A 392 -18.58 18.53 4.73
N ASP A 393 -17.74 18.22 5.72
CA ASP A 393 -18.15 18.04 7.12
C ASP A 393 -18.27 19.36 7.91
N GLY A 394 -17.95 20.50 7.29
CA GLY A 394 -18.02 21.83 7.89
C GLY A 394 -16.87 22.17 8.83
N ALA A 395 -15.90 21.27 9.05
CA ALA A 395 -14.89 21.40 10.10
C ALA A 395 -13.69 22.27 9.70
N TRP A 396 -13.36 22.34 8.41
CA TRP A 396 -12.13 22.96 7.91
C TRP A 396 -12.42 23.98 6.82
N VAL A 397 -11.68 25.08 6.80
CA VAL A 397 -11.79 26.10 5.76
C VAL A 397 -10.47 26.26 5.04
N MET A 398 -10.49 26.17 3.71
CA MET A 398 -9.34 26.54 2.89
C MET A 398 -9.21 28.06 2.87
N VAL A 399 -8.04 28.54 3.27
CA VAL A 399 -7.66 29.95 3.23
C VAL A 399 -6.39 30.14 2.42
N ARG A 400 -6.26 31.33 1.85
CA ARG A 400 -5.04 31.83 1.24
C ARG A 400 -4.43 32.91 2.11
N ASP A 401 -3.13 32.75 2.35
CA ASP A 401 -2.27 33.78 2.89
C ASP A 401 -1.81 34.73 1.79
N THR A 402 -2.09 36.03 1.96
CA THR A 402 -1.70 37.08 1.00
C THR A 402 -0.25 37.51 1.16
N THR A 403 0.39 37.16 2.28
CA THR A 403 1.80 37.46 2.61
C THR A 403 2.47 36.23 3.24
N PRO A 404 2.63 35.12 2.48
CA PRO A 404 3.19 33.89 3.00
C PRO A 404 4.66 34.08 3.42
N THR A 405 5.10 33.29 4.40
CA THR A 405 6.53 33.21 4.75
C THR A 405 7.33 32.70 3.56
N VAL A 406 8.56 33.18 3.39
CA VAL A 406 9.46 32.72 2.32
C VAL A 406 9.64 31.20 2.41
N GLY A 407 9.33 30.48 1.33
CA GLY A 407 9.40 29.01 1.28
C GLY A 407 8.25 28.27 1.97
N GLY A 408 7.24 28.98 2.49
CA GLY A 408 6.03 28.40 3.05
C GLY A 408 4.87 28.32 2.04
N PRO A 409 3.86 27.46 2.30
CA PRO A 409 2.66 27.42 1.47
C PRO A 409 1.84 28.70 1.67
N ASN A 410 1.21 29.17 0.60
CA ASN A 410 0.27 30.30 0.66
C ASN A 410 -1.20 29.85 0.71
N TRP A 411 -1.47 28.55 0.63
CA TRP A 411 -2.79 27.95 0.81
C TRP A 411 -2.73 26.94 1.95
N TYR A 412 -3.70 26.94 2.84
CA TYR A 412 -3.79 25.96 3.93
C TYR A 412 -5.20 25.93 4.52
N PHE A 413 -5.49 24.86 5.25
CA PHE A 413 -6.71 24.67 6.01
C PHE A 413 -6.56 25.17 7.44
N VAL A 414 -7.63 25.78 7.94
CA VAL A 414 -7.77 26.20 9.33
C VAL A 414 -9.07 25.65 9.90
N PRO A 415 -9.17 25.39 11.21
CA PRO A 415 -10.43 25.00 11.81
C PRO A 415 -11.50 26.08 11.57
N ARG A 416 -12.72 25.67 11.22
CA ARG A 416 -13.82 26.58 10.86
C ARG A 416 -14.10 27.64 11.93
N GLY A 417 -13.91 27.30 13.20
CA GLY A 417 -14.11 28.20 14.35
C GLY A 417 -13.03 29.26 14.53
N CYS A 418 -11.93 29.22 13.75
CA CYS A 418 -10.81 30.16 13.89
C CYS A 418 -10.92 31.39 12.98
N ILE A 419 -11.90 31.41 12.08
CA ILE A 419 -12.13 32.50 11.13
C ILE A 419 -13.60 32.93 11.06
N ALA A 420 -13.81 34.21 10.73
CA ALA A 420 -15.12 34.77 10.46
C ALA A 420 -15.49 34.58 8.97
N LEU A 421 -16.51 33.78 8.69
CA LEU A 421 -17.12 33.71 7.36
C LEU A 421 -18.38 34.55 7.42
N ASP A 422 -18.28 35.78 6.93
CA ASP A 422 -19.38 36.77 6.88
C ASP A 422 -20.14 36.68 5.55
#